data_AF-A0A1V5ML34-F1
#
_entry.id   AF-A0A1V5ML34-F1
#
_cell.length_a   1.000
_cell.length_b   1.000
_cell.length_c   1.000
_cell.angle_alpha   90.00
_cell.angle_beta   90.00
_cell.angle_gamma   90.00
#
_symmetry.space_group_name_H-M   'P 1'
#
loop_
_entity.id
_entity.type
_entity.pdbx_description
1 polymer ?
#
loop_
_entity_poly.entity_id
_entity_poly.type
_entity_poly.pdbx_seq_one_letter_code
_entity_poly.pdbx_strand_id
1 'polypeptide(L)'
;MDKPTKKGSSEYTITLTLENTGTHPVVEIPQLYISTPGAGLTTPLQSLIGFQRVSLKVGERKEVVFAVNPEQLKMVMEDGTKQRLKGAHTFTVSAAAPSPRNAALGIASESLTLSGL
;
A
#
# COMPACT_ATOMS: atom_id res chain seq x y z
N MET A 1 6.86 6.46 6.05
CA MET A 1 7.06 5.72 4.78
C MET A 1 7.87 6.59 3.82
N ASP A 2 8.79 6.00 3.05
CA ASP A 2 9.58 6.74 2.06
C ASP A 2 8.79 6.98 0.77
N LYS A 3 9.17 8.03 0.04
CA LYS A 3 8.57 8.30 -1.27
C LYS A 3 8.86 7.16 -2.24
N PRO A 4 7.88 6.72 -3.06
CA PRO A 4 8.06 5.75 -4.10
C PRO A 4 9.20 6.15 -5.00
N THR A 5 10.23 5.32 -5.06
CA THR A 5 11.34 5.52 -5.98
C THR A 5 11.07 4.72 -7.25
N LYS A 6 11.27 5.36 -8.41
CA LYS A 6 11.11 4.70 -9.71
C LYS A 6 12.39 3.92 -10.02
N LYS A 7 12.29 2.60 -10.20
CA LYS A 7 13.41 1.77 -10.67
C LYS A 7 13.12 1.35 -12.12
N GLY A 8 13.99 1.71 -13.06
CA GLY A 8 13.77 1.46 -14.49
C GLY A 8 12.59 2.26 -15.08
N SER A 9 12.03 1.81 -16.20
CA SER A 9 11.05 2.59 -16.97
C SER A 9 9.65 2.64 -16.34
N SER A 10 9.31 1.78 -15.37
CA SER A 10 7.91 1.69 -14.89
C SER A 10 7.64 1.14 -13.47
N GLU A 11 8.62 0.60 -12.72
CA GLU A 11 8.34 0.04 -11.38
C GLU A 11 8.49 1.10 -10.27
N TYR A 12 7.53 1.11 -9.33
CA TYR A 12 7.60 1.95 -8.11
C TYR A 12 8.02 1.10 -6.92
N THR A 13 8.88 1.63 -6.07
CA THR A 13 9.32 0.95 -4.85
C THR A 13 8.80 1.69 -3.63
N ILE A 14 7.95 1.06 -2.83
CA ILE A 14 7.45 1.61 -1.57
C ILE A 14 8.23 0.99 -0.41
N THR A 15 8.89 1.84 0.38
CA THR A 15 9.71 1.41 1.51
C THR A 15 9.15 1.97 2.82
N LEU A 16 9.12 1.14 3.86
CA LEU A 16 8.85 1.58 5.23
C LEU A 16 9.65 0.77 6.24
N THR A 17 9.81 1.34 7.42
CA THR A 17 10.41 0.66 8.57
C THR A 17 9.31 0.19 9.50
N LEU A 18 9.30 -1.10 9.80
CA LEU A 18 8.51 -1.67 10.89
C LEU A 18 9.36 -1.74 12.16
N GLU A 19 8.73 -1.46 13.29
CA GLU A 19 9.34 -1.55 14.61
C GLU A 19 8.41 -2.29 15.56
N ASN A 20 8.93 -3.28 16.30
CA ASN A 20 8.20 -3.88 17.40
C ASN A 20 8.46 -3.13 18.70
N THR A 21 7.51 -2.28 19.09
CA THR A 21 7.54 -1.50 20.34
C THR A 21 6.88 -2.22 21.53
N GLY A 22 6.41 -3.45 21.33
CA GLY A 22 5.75 -4.25 22.36
C GLY A 22 6.74 -5.03 23.25
N THR A 23 6.21 -5.83 24.16
CA THR A 23 6.99 -6.63 25.13
C THR A 23 7.24 -8.07 24.70
N HIS A 24 6.70 -8.50 23.56
CA HIS A 24 6.82 -9.86 23.05
C HIS A 24 7.24 -9.89 21.57
N PRO A 25 7.94 -10.95 21.11
CA PRO A 25 8.15 -11.17 19.69
C PRO A 25 6.81 -11.26 18.95
N VAL A 26 6.76 -10.71 17.74
CA VAL A 26 5.54 -10.65 16.94
C VAL A 26 5.83 -11.04 15.49
N VAL A 27 4.79 -11.51 14.81
CA VAL A 27 4.78 -11.60 13.35
C VAL A 27 3.77 -10.59 12.83
N GLU A 28 4.26 -9.58 12.13
CA GLU A 28 3.45 -8.51 11.54
C GLU A 28 3.24 -8.78 10.05
N ILE A 29 2.05 -8.42 9.54
CA ILE A 29 1.70 -8.52 8.12
C ILE A 29 1.38 -7.12 7.57
N PRO A 30 2.40 -6.29 7.25
CA PRO A 30 2.15 -5.04 6.53
C PRO A 30 1.47 -5.32 5.20
N GLN A 31 0.37 -4.64 4.93
CA GLN A 31 -0.42 -4.74 3.70
C GLN A 31 -0.37 -3.41 2.97
N LEU A 32 -0.05 -3.45 1.68
CA LEU A 32 -0.03 -2.31 0.77
C LEU A 32 -1.32 -2.26 -0.05
N TYR A 33 -2.03 -1.15 0.08
CA TYR A 33 -3.26 -0.83 -0.63
C TYR A 33 -3.06 0.32 -1.62
N ILE A 34 -3.88 0.35 -2.66
CA ILE A 34 -4.01 1.48 -3.58
C ILE A 34 -5.47 1.94 -3.69
N SER A 35 -5.66 3.24 -3.77
CA SER A 35 -6.95 3.89 -4.02
C SER A 35 -6.80 4.97 -5.10
N THR A 36 -7.75 5.04 -6.01
CA THR A 36 -7.78 6.03 -7.11
C THR A 36 -9.15 6.69 -7.19
N PRO A 37 -9.54 7.49 -6.18
CA PRO A 37 -10.88 8.05 -6.10
C PRO A 37 -11.14 8.98 -7.29
N GLY A 38 -12.30 8.81 -7.93
CA GLY A 38 -12.74 9.64 -9.05
C GLY A 38 -12.02 9.39 -10.38
N ALA A 39 -11.16 8.39 -10.47
CA ALA A 39 -10.39 8.08 -11.68
C ALA A 39 -11.18 7.24 -12.72
N GLY A 40 -12.47 6.96 -12.48
CA GLY A 40 -13.38 6.22 -13.36
C GLY A 40 -14.84 6.24 -12.84
N LEU A 41 -15.78 5.61 -13.56
CA LEU A 41 -17.21 5.56 -13.16
C LEU A 41 -17.43 4.81 -11.83
N THR A 42 -16.75 3.68 -11.66
CA THR A 42 -16.75 2.87 -10.44
C THR A 42 -15.31 2.49 -10.13
N THR A 43 -14.79 2.85 -8.96
CA THR A 43 -13.44 2.46 -8.52
C THR A 43 -13.53 1.79 -7.15
N PRO A 44 -12.73 0.76 -6.87
CA PRO A 44 -12.65 0.20 -5.53
C PRO A 44 -12.22 1.28 -4.53
N LEU A 45 -12.81 1.27 -3.34
CA LEU A 45 -12.38 2.17 -2.26
C LEU A 45 -10.90 1.94 -1.93
N GLN A 46 -10.48 0.67 -1.84
CA GLN A 46 -9.12 0.22 -1.58
C GLN A 46 -8.88 -1.11 -2.31
N SER A 47 -7.73 -1.27 -2.95
CA SER A 47 -7.29 -2.53 -3.57
C SER A 47 -5.99 -3.00 -2.93
N LEU A 48 -5.97 -4.23 -2.39
CA LEU A 48 -4.75 -4.83 -1.85
C LEU A 48 -3.82 -5.22 -3.01
N ILE A 49 -2.61 -4.65 -3.04
CA ILE A 49 -1.62 -4.90 -4.11
C ILE A 49 -0.33 -5.53 -3.60
N GLY A 50 -0.16 -5.68 -2.28
CA GLY A 50 0.98 -6.41 -1.72
C GLY A 50 0.83 -6.66 -0.23
N PHE A 51 1.48 -7.71 0.27
CA PHE A 51 1.64 -7.97 1.68
C PHE A 51 2.93 -8.76 1.92
N GLN A 52 3.51 -8.65 3.10
CA GLN A 52 4.71 -9.39 3.49
C GLN A 52 4.58 -9.93 4.90
N ARG A 53 5.14 -11.10 5.18
CA ARG A 53 5.19 -11.67 6.54
C ARG A 53 6.52 -11.32 7.18
N VAL A 54 6.49 -10.56 8.28
CA VAL A 54 7.69 -10.03 8.93
C VAL A 54 7.72 -10.47 10.39
N SER A 55 8.71 -11.29 10.76
CA SER A 55 8.93 -11.63 12.17
C SER A 55 9.84 -10.59 12.82
N LEU A 56 9.48 -10.08 13.98
CA LEU A 56 10.20 -9.05 14.73
C LEU A 56 10.39 -9.48 16.20
N LYS A 57 11.64 -9.48 16.67
CA LYS A 57 11.96 -9.54 18.10
C LYS A 57 11.56 -8.23 18.78
N VAL A 58 11.50 -8.23 20.11
CA VAL A 58 11.26 -7.02 20.91
C VAL A 58 12.32 -5.96 20.58
N GLY A 59 11.87 -4.74 20.24
CA GLY A 59 12.73 -3.62 19.85
C GLY A 59 13.38 -3.74 18.47
N GLU A 60 13.11 -4.82 17.71
CA GLU A 60 13.68 -4.99 16.37
C GLU A 60 13.02 -4.04 15.37
N ARG A 61 13.84 -3.47 14.48
CA ARG A 61 13.41 -2.68 13.33
C ARG A 61 13.78 -3.39 12.05
N LYS A 62 12.84 -3.48 11.10
CA LYS A 62 13.09 -4.04 9.76
C LYS A 62 12.55 -3.12 8.68
N GLU A 63 13.34 -2.95 7.64
CA GLU A 63 12.88 -2.32 6.41
C GLU A 63 12.04 -3.33 5.62
N VAL A 64 10.90 -2.87 5.12
CA VAL A 64 9.98 -3.62 4.28
C VAL A 64 9.84 -2.87 2.96
N VAL A 65 10.08 -3.58 1.86
CA VAL A 65 10.14 -3.01 0.51
C VAL A 65 9.10 -3.70 -0.37
N PHE A 66 8.16 -2.93 -0.90
CA PHE A 66 7.18 -3.38 -1.87
C PHE A 66 7.55 -2.91 -3.26
N ALA A 67 7.76 -3.85 -4.19
CA ALA A 67 7.83 -3.55 -5.61
C ALA A 67 6.39 -3.50 -6.17
N VAL A 68 6.03 -2.35 -6.74
CA VAL A 68 4.73 -2.11 -7.37
C VAL A 68 4.92 -2.19 -8.88
N ASN A 69 4.35 -3.25 -9.46
CA ASN A 69 4.32 -3.45 -10.89
C ASN A 69 3.23 -2.56 -11.53
N PRO A 70 3.48 -1.88 -12.65
CA PRO A 70 2.48 -1.13 -13.40
C PRO A 70 1.17 -1.85 -13.67
N GLU A 71 1.20 -3.16 -13.88
CA GLU A 71 -0.01 -3.98 -14.11
C GLU A 71 -0.94 -3.98 -12.89
N GLN A 72 -0.39 -3.84 -11.67
CA GLN A 72 -1.16 -3.72 -10.42
C GLN A 72 -1.86 -2.36 -10.29
N LEU A 73 -1.49 -1.38 -11.12
CA LEU A 73 -2.14 -0.06 -11.18
C LEU A 73 -3.28 -0.02 -12.21
N LYS A 74 -3.49 -1.10 -12.97
CA LYS A 74 -4.58 -1.18 -13.96
C LYS A 74 -5.85 -1.70 -13.31
N MET A 75 -6.97 -1.12 -13.72
CA MET A 75 -8.31 -1.58 -13.40
C MET A 75 -8.91 -2.32 -14.60
N VAL A 76 -9.72 -3.35 -14.31
CA VAL A 76 -10.55 -4.03 -15.32
C VAL A 76 -11.81 -3.20 -15.52
N MET A 77 -12.04 -2.77 -16.76
CA MET A 77 -13.22 -2.02 -17.20
C MET A 77 -14.37 -2.99 -17.51
N GLU A 78 -15.58 -2.45 -17.69
CA GLU A 78 -16.78 -3.24 -17.99
C GLU A 78 -16.66 -4.10 -19.26
N ASP A 79 -15.90 -3.61 -20.25
CA ASP A 79 -15.60 -4.34 -21.49
C ASP A 79 -14.51 -5.41 -21.34
N GLY A 80 -14.01 -5.64 -20.12
CA GLY A 80 -12.96 -6.61 -19.81
C GLY A 80 -11.53 -6.11 -20.10
N THR A 81 -11.36 -4.89 -20.62
CA THR A 81 -10.03 -4.33 -20.88
C THR A 81 -9.35 -3.85 -19.59
N LYS A 82 -8.03 -3.97 -19.53
CA LYS A 82 -7.23 -3.44 -18.42
C LYS A 82 -6.73 -2.03 -18.76
N GLN A 83 -7.18 -1.04 -18.02
CA GLN A 83 -6.79 0.35 -18.23
C GLN A 83 -6.23 0.95 -16.95
N ARG A 84 -5.19 1.78 -17.10
CA ARG A 84 -4.68 2.56 -15.99
C ARG A 84 -5.51 3.83 -15.88
N LEU A 85 -6.11 4.02 -14.71
CA LEU A 85 -6.96 5.19 -14.49
C LEU A 85 -6.09 6.44 -14.32
N LYS A 86 -6.47 7.52 -15.00
CA LYS A 86 -5.80 8.81 -14.84
C LYS A 86 -6.29 9.46 -13.55
N GLY A 87 -5.35 9.90 -12.71
CA GLY A 87 -5.71 10.61 -11.48
C GLY A 87 -4.67 10.45 -10.38
N ALA A 88 -5.02 10.95 -9.20
CA ALA A 88 -4.23 10.74 -8.00
C ALA A 88 -4.36 9.28 -7.54
N HIS A 89 -3.23 8.62 -7.31
CA HIS A 89 -3.20 7.30 -6.70
C HIS A 89 -2.66 7.45 -5.29
N THR A 90 -3.44 7.02 -4.30
CA THR A 90 -3.03 6.97 -2.91
C THR A 90 -2.62 5.55 -2.57
N PHE A 91 -1.37 5.40 -2.14
CA PHE A 91 -0.85 4.17 -1.58
C PHE A 91 -0.94 4.23 -0.06
N THR A 92 -1.44 3.17 0.55
CA THR A 92 -1.59 3.08 2.01
C THR A 92 -0.99 1.77 2.50
N VAL A 93 -0.09 1.83 3.47
CA VAL A 93 0.37 0.63 4.20
C VAL A 93 -0.28 0.60 5.57
N SER A 94 -0.90 -0.53 5.91
CA SER A 94 -1.52 -0.74 7.23
C SER A 94 -1.55 -2.23 7.58
N ALA A 95 -1.83 -2.56 8.84
CA ALA A 95 -2.05 -3.93 9.31
C ALA A 95 -3.47 -4.45 8.97
N ALA A 96 -4.36 -3.58 8.50
CA ALA A 96 -5.73 -3.91 8.10
C ALA A 96 -6.17 -3.11 6.87
N ALA A 97 -7.24 -3.56 6.22
CA ALA A 97 -7.87 -2.81 5.13
C ALA A 97 -8.21 -1.38 5.59
N PRO A 98 -7.77 -0.34 4.85
CA PRO A 98 -8.03 1.04 5.25
C PRO A 98 -9.54 1.31 5.33
N SER A 99 -9.98 1.72 6.51
CA SER A 99 -11.38 2.07 6.78
C SER A 99 -11.47 3.16 7.84
N PRO A 100 -12.59 3.92 7.90
CA PRO A 100 -12.80 4.91 8.97
C PRO A 100 -12.68 4.33 10.39
N ARG A 101 -12.89 3.02 10.56
CA ARG A 101 -12.83 2.34 11.86
C ARG A 101 -11.39 2.12 12.36
N ASN A 102 -10.39 2.14 11.48
CA ASN A 102 -9.00 1.80 11.85
C ASN A 102 -8.43 2.78 12.89
N ALA A 103 -8.73 4.07 12.75
CA ALA A 103 -8.29 5.10 13.70
C ALA A 103 -8.86 4.86 15.10
N ALA A 104 -10.13 4.46 15.21
CA ALA A 104 -10.77 4.15 16.49
C ALA A 104 -10.19 2.89 17.17
N LEU A 105 -9.55 2.01 16.40
CA LEU A 105 -8.91 0.78 16.88
C LEU A 105 -7.40 0.94 17.12
N GLY A 106 -6.84 2.14 16.92
CA GLY A 106 -5.41 2.40 17.09
C GLY A 106 -4.53 1.70 16.06
N ILE A 107 -5.08 1.34 14.89
CA ILE A 107 -4.32 0.68 13.83
C ILE A 107 -3.44 1.73 13.13
N ALA A 108 -2.13 1.50 13.16
CA ALA A 108 -1.18 2.35 12.44
C ALA A 108 -1.38 2.23 10.92
N SER A 109 -1.26 3.36 10.23
CA SER A 109 -1.27 3.42 8.77
C SER A 109 -0.41 4.57 8.27
N GLU A 110 0.32 4.33 7.21
CA GLU A 110 1.09 5.34 6.49
C GLU A 110 0.51 5.46 5.08
N SER A 111 0.41 6.68 4.54
CA SER A 111 -0.14 6.89 3.20
C SER A 111 0.66 7.91 2.41
N LEU A 112 0.71 7.72 1.10
CA LEU A 112 1.27 8.68 0.17
C LEU A 112 0.46 8.75 -1.10
N THR A 113 0.19 9.96 -1.56
CA THR A 113 -0.51 10.23 -2.82
C THR A 113 0.46 10.68 -3.90
N LEU A 114 0.37 10.06 -5.08
CA LEU A 114 1.08 10.45 -6.28
C LEU A 114 0.10 10.91 -7.36
N SER A 115 0.38 12.08 -7.94
CA SER A 115 -0.36 12.64 -9.08
C SER A 115 0.45 12.48 -10.37
N GLY A 116 -0.22 12.24 -11.50
CA GLY A 116 0.44 12.15 -12.80
C GLY A 116 1.13 10.81 -13.08
N LEU A 117 0.65 9.76 -12.41
CA LEU A 117 1.06 8.39 -12.62
C LEU A 117 0.62 7.88 -14.00
#